data_AF-A0A9D8N4Y4-F1
#
_entry.id   AF-A0A9D8N4Y4-F1
#
_cell.length_a   1.000
_cell.length_b   1.000
_cell.length_c   1.000
_cell.angle_alpha   90.00
_cell.angle_beta   90.00
_cell.angle_gamma   90.00
#
_symmetry.space_group_name_H-M   'P 1'
#
loop_
_entity.id
_entity.type
_entity.pdbx_description
1 polymer ?
#
loop_
_entity_poly.entity_id
_entity_poly.type
_entity_poly.pdbx_seq_one_letter_code
_entity_poly.pdbx_strand_id
1 'polypeptide(L)'
;LLSVDQCADYLRQSIELLRSVNSDVHVVLTVSPIRYRKYGYHESQLSKATLLLAANSICNDGIATYFPAYEIVLDELRDYRFYAADMLHPSAQAVDYIWERLVDSYFSPAAKDYLAEWHPLKQALAHKPFNPDSPEYQAFHEQTIKKLAEFKKKYPHLTI
;
A
#
# COMPACT_ATOMS: atom_id res chain seq x y z
N LEU A 1 -17.64 -13.41 15.88
CA LEU A 1 -16.90 -12.19 15.49
C LEU A 1 -16.45 -11.48 16.76
N LEU A 2 -15.30 -10.80 16.74
CA LEU A 2 -14.95 -9.86 17.81
C LEU A 2 -15.97 -8.71 17.81
N SER A 3 -16.21 -8.11 18.98
CA SER A 3 -17.00 -6.88 19.07
C SER A 3 -16.20 -5.68 18.51
N VAL A 4 -16.91 -4.56 18.28
CA VAL A 4 -16.27 -3.29 17.89
C VAL A 4 -15.22 -2.88 18.92
N ASP A 5 -15.56 -2.92 20.21
CA ASP A 5 -14.65 -2.54 21.29
C ASP A 5 -13.42 -3.45 21.35
N GLN A 6 -13.60 -4.77 21.22
CA GLN A 6 -12.47 -5.70 21.18
C GLN A 6 -11.52 -5.41 20.01
N CYS A 7 -12.06 -5.12 18.82
CA CYS A 7 -11.26 -4.73 17.66
C CYS A 7 -10.51 -3.41 17.92
N ALA A 8 -11.18 -2.40 18.48
CA ALA A 8 -10.57 -1.12 18.80
C ALA A 8 -9.45 -1.28 19.85
N ASP A 9 -9.66 -2.08 20.89
CA ASP A 9 -8.68 -2.33 21.93
C ASP A 9 -7.42 -3.01 21.40
N TYR A 10 -7.57 -4.03 20.53
CA TYR A 10 -6.41 -4.66 19.90
C TYR A 10 -5.66 -3.71 18.96
N LEU A 11 -6.37 -2.85 18.23
CA LEU A 11 -5.74 -1.81 17.41
C LEU A 11 -4.96 -0.82 18.29
N ARG A 12 -5.56 -0.35 19.39
CA ARG A 12 -4.92 0.57 20.34
C ARG A 12 -3.64 -0.04 20.91
N GLN A 13 -3.70 -1.26 21.42
CA GLN A 13 -2.53 -1.98 21.94
C GLN A 13 -1.42 -2.13 20.89
N SER A 14 -1.79 -2.43 19.64
CA SER A 14 -0.84 -2.55 18.54
C SER A 14 -0.15 -1.21 18.23
N ILE A 15 -0.91 -0.12 18.24
CA ILE A 15 -0.40 1.24 18.01
C ILE A 15 0.51 1.68 19.16
N GLU A 16 0.12 1.42 20.40
CA GLU A 16 0.96 1.69 21.58
C GLU A 16 2.28 0.95 21.52
N LEU A 17 2.27 -0.32 21.07
CA LEU A 17 3.48 -1.09 20.87
C LEU A 17 4.39 -0.47 19.81
N LEU A 18 3.84 -0.04 18.66
CA LEU A 18 4.61 0.66 17.63
C LEU A 18 5.21 1.96 18.17
N ARG A 19 4.44 2.73 18.93
CA ARG A 19 4.88 4.00 19.54
C ARG A 19 5.90 3.83 20.65
N SER A 20 5.90 2.69 21.34
CA SER A 20 6.94 2.37 22.33
C SER A 20 8.32 2.22 21.69
N VAL A 21 8.38 1.87 20.40
CA VAL A 21 9.63 1.77 19.62
C VAL A 21 9.96 3.10 18.93
N ASN A 22 8.94 3.78 18.39
CA ASN A 22 9.10 5.09 17.75
C ASN A 22 7.90 5.99 18.09
N SER A 23 8.09 6.95 19.00
CA SER A 23 7.03 7.86 19.44
C SER A 23 6.45 8.71 18.31
N ASP A 24 7.24 8.96 17.26
CA ASP A 24 6.89 9.84 16.15
C ASP A 24 6.22 9.08 14.99
N VAL A 25 5.98 7.77 15.14
CA VAL A 25 5.34 6.98 14.10
C VAL A 25 3.89 7.42 13.89
N HIS A 26 3.57 7.75 12.64
CA HIS A 26 2.20 7.99 12.20
C HIS A 26 1.58 6.67 11.74
N VAL A 27 0.45 6.29 12.34
CA VAL A 27 -0.27 5.06 11.97
C VAL A 27 -1.46 5.39 11.08
N VAL A 28 -1.52 4.71 9.93
CA VAL A 28 -2.65 4.76 9.00
C VAL A 28 -3.37 3.42 9.05
N LEU A 29 -4.63 3.44 9.46
CA LEU A 29 -5.52 2.29 9.43
C LEU A 29 -6.22 2.21 8.07
N THR A 30 -6.49 1.00 7.61
CA THR A 30 -7.30 0.79 6.41
C THR A 30 -8.02 -0.55 6.49
N VAL A 31 -9.25 -0.62 5.98
CA VAL A 31 -9.94 -1.88 5.78
C VAL A 31 -9.63 -2.38 4.37
N SER A 32 -9.14 -3.60 4.26
CA SER A 32 -8.81 -4.19 2.96
C SER A 32 -10.03 -4.25 2.02
N PRO A 33 -9.90 -3.97 0.72
CA PRO A 33 -10.99 -4.09 -0.26
C PRO A 33 -11.35 -5.52 -0.68
N ILE A 34 -10.74 -6.55 -0.08
CA ILE A 34 -10.99 -7.96 -0.46
C ILE A 34 -12.38 -8.41 -0.01
N ARG A 35 -13.09 -9.09 -0.92
CA ARG A 35 -14.34 -9.78 -0.63
C ARG A 35 -14.04 -11.14 0.01
N TYR A 36 -14.47 -11.34 1.25
CA TYR A 36 -14.15 -12.57 1.98
C TYR A 36 -15.29 -13.59 1.87
N ARG A 37 -15.13 -14.61 1.01
CA ARG A 37 -16.22 -15.58 0.74
C ARG A 37 -16.28 -16.75 1.74
N LYS A 38 -15.18 -17.06 2.45
CA LYS A 38 -15.05 -18.31 3.23
C LYS A 38 -16.17 -18.55 4.25
N TYR A 39 -16.70 -17.48 4.85
CA TYR A 39 -17.80 -17.53 5.82
C TYR A 39 -19.12 -16.92 5.30
N GLY A 40 -19.19 -16.64 3.99
CA GLY A 40 -20.34 -16.00 3.35
C GLY A 40 -20.22 -14.49 3.23
N TYR A 41 -20.88 -13.92 2.21
CA TYR A 41 -20.82 -12.48 1.94
C TYR A 41 -21.51 -11.63 3.00
N HIS A 42 -22.56 -12.14 3.66
CA HIS A 42 -23.21 -11.44 4.76
C HIS A 42 -22.25 -11.26 5.95
N GLU A 43 -21.61 -12.35 6.38
CA GLU A 43 -20.59 -12.30 7.44
C GLU A 43 -19.40 -11.43 7.07
N SER A 44 -18.99 -11.43 5.79
CA SER A 44 -17.99 -10.49 5.30
C SER A 44 -18.42 -9.04 5.51
N GLN A 45 -19.65 -8.67 5.16
CA GLN A 45 -20.14 -7.30 5.35
C GLN A 45 -20.23 -6.92 6.82
N LEU A 46 -20.74 -7.81 7.68
CA LEU A 46 -20.78 -7.58 9.12
C LEU A 46 -19.39 -7.37 9.70
N SER A 47 -18.43 -8.22 9.31
CA SER A 47 -17.02 -8.10 9.73
C SER A 47 -16.40 -6.76 9.28
N LYS A 48 -16.62 -6.34 8.04
CA LYS A 48 -16.14 -5.05 7.53
C LYS A 48 -16.77 -3.89 8.30
N ALA A 49 -18.07 -3.93 8.56
CA ALA A 49 -18.74 -2.92 9.35
C ALA A 49 -18.16 -2.82 10.77
N THR A 50 -17.90 -3.95 11.43
CA THR A 50 -17.21 -3.97 12.74
C THR A 50 -15.83 -3.32 12.67
N LEU A 51 -15.02 -3.66 11.66
CA LEU A 51 -13.68 -3.10 11.49
C LEU A 51 -13.71 -1.59 11.19
N LEU A 52 -14.66 -1.14 10.37
CA LEU A 52 -14.85 0.28 10.05
C LEU A 52 -15.23 1.08 11.30
N LEU A 53 -16.17 0.59 12.11
CA LEU A 53 -16.56 1.22 13.37
C LEU A 53 -15.40 1.29 14.36
N ALA A 54 -14.63 0.20 14.49
CA ALA A 54 -13.46 0.16 15.37
C ALA A 54 -12.37 1.14 14.91
N ALA A 55 -12.04 1.15 13.62
CA ALA A 55 -11.07 2.08 13.05
C ALA A 55 -11.53 3.54 13.24
N ASN A 56 -12.81 3.83 13.00
CA ASN A 56 -13.39 5.15 13.21
C ASN A 56 -13.28 5.60 14.67
N SER A 57 -13.52 4.72 15.64
CA SER A 57 -13.32 5.04 17.05
C SER A 57 -11.87 5.46 17.34
N ILE A 58 -10.89 4.69 16.85
CA ILE A 58 -9.46 5.00 17.05
C ILE A 58 -9.07 6.32 16.36
N CYS A 59 -9.65 6.61 15.19
CA CYS A 59 -9.39 7.86 14.48
C CYS A 59 -10.03 9.07 15.16
N ASN A 60 -11.23 8.94 15.71
CA ASN A 60 -11.91 10.00 16.47
C ASN A 60 -11.16 10.36 17.76
N ASP A 61 -10.49 9.39 18.38
CA ASP A 61 -9.60 9.61 19.52
C ASP A 61 -8.28 10.32 19.11
N GLY A 62 -8.07 10.58 17.82
CA GLY A 62 -6.83 11.16 17.29
C GLY A 62 -5.62 10.24 17.35
N ILE A 63 -5.85 8.94 17.60
CA ILE A 63 -4.77 7.96 17.78
C ILE A 63 -4.17 7.54 16.43
N ALA A 64 -4.97 7.49 15.36
CA ALA A 64 -4.53 7.14 14.01
C ALA A 64 -5.33 7.91 12.96
N THR A 65 -4.94 7.79 11.69
CA THR A 65 -5.76 8.25 10.55
C THR A 65 -6.27 7.06 9.75
N TYR A 66 -7.34 7.25 8.98
CA TYR A 66 -7.92 6.21 8.14
C TYR A 66 -7.69 6.47 6.64
N PHE A 67 -7.27 5.43 5.91
CA PHE A 67 -7.19 5.41 4.46
C PHE A 67 -8.28 4.52 3.84
N PRO A 68 -9.15 5.06 2.97
CA PRO A 68 -10.39 4.42 2.57
C PRO A 68 -10.24 3.44 1.38
N ALA A 69 -9.33 2.46 1.48
CA ALA A 69 -9.08 1.51 0.39
C ALA A 69 -10.30 0.64 0.05
N TYR A 70 -11.10 0.26 1.05
CA TYR A 70 -12.33 -0.54 0.86
C TYR A 70 -13.38 0.26 0.08
N GLU A 71 -13.58 1.52 0.47
CA GLU A 71 -14.55 2.44 -0.10
C GLU A 71 -14.15 2.84 -1.53
N ILE A 72 -12.87 3.10 -1.79
CA ILE A 72 -12.36 3.34 -3.16
C ILE A 72 -12.78 2.21 -4.10
N VAL A 73 -12.64 0.95 -3.68
CA VAL A 73 -13.03 -0.19 -4.53
C VAL A 73 -14.54 -0.29 -4.73
N LEU A 74 -15.33 0.08 -3.73
CA LEU A 74 -16.79 0.00 -3.82
C LEU A 74 -17.43 1.16 -4.60
N ASP A 75 -16.88 2.36 -4.48
CA ASP A 75 -17.52 3.59 -4.92
C ASP A 75 -16.81 4.27 -6.09
N GLU A 76 -15.47 4.30 -6.12
CA GLU A 76 -14.70 4.85 -7.25
C GLU A 76 -14.46 3.79 -8.33
N LEU A 77 -14.20 2.54 -7.94
CA LEU A 77 -13.87 1.42 -8.82
C LEU A 77 -14.98 0.36 -8.89
N ARG A 78 -16.24 0.79 -8.99
CA ARG A 78 -17.45 -0.04 -8.84
C ARG A 78 -17.65 -1.14 -9.92
N ASP A 79 -16.79 -1.23 -10.93
CA ASP A 79 -16.90 -2.18 -12.05
C ASP A 79 -16.15 -3.50 -11.80
N TYR A 80 -16.71 -4.63 -12.26
CA TYR A 80 -16.07 -5.94 -12.13
C TYR A 80 -14.68 -6.05 -12.77
N ARG A 81 -14.34 -5.18 -13.73
CA ARG A 81 -12.98 -5.09 -14.31
C ARG A 81 -11.90 -4.80 -13.27
N PHE A 82 -12.28 -4.25 -12.12
CA PHE A 82 -11.39 -3.94 -11.01
C PHE A 82 -11.20 -5.10 -10.03
N TYR A 83 -11.75 -6.28 -10.35
CA TYR A 83 -11.50 -7.51 -9.63
C TYR A 83 -10.59 -8.43 -10.45
N ALA A 84 -9.75 -9.18 -9.76
CA ALA A 84 -8.96 -10.25 -10.36
C ALA A 84 -9.86 -11.40 -10.83
N ALA A 85 -9.28 -12.38 -11.51
CA ALA A 85 -10.01 -13.53 -12.07
C ALA A 85 -10.80 -14.35 -11.02
N ASP A 86 -10.41 -14.27 -9.73
CA ASP A 86 -11.14 -14.92 -8.64
C ASP A 86 -12.38 -14.15 -8.17
N MET A 87 -12.59 -12.93 -8.66
CA MET A 87 -13.69 -12.03 -8.30
C MET A 87 -13.70 -11.59 -6.82
N LEU A 88 -12.59 -11.81 -6.10
CA LEU A 88 -12.44 -11.50 -4.68
C LEU A 88 -11.38 -10.44 -4.41
N HIS A 89 -10.24 -10.54 -5.09
CA HIS A 89 -9.12 -9.61 -4.94
C HIS A 89 -9.24 -8.45 -5.93
N PRO A 90 -8.70 -7.26 -5.61
CA PRO A 90 -8.53 -6.19 -6.58
C PRO A 90 -7.66 -6.64 -7.75
N SER A 91 -7.97 -6.19 -8.96
CA SER A 91 -7.11 -6.37 -10.13
C SER A 91 -5.84 -5.53 -10.00
N ALA A 92 -4.82 -5.80 -10.84
CA ALA A 92 -3.60 -5.00 -10.86
C ALA A 92 -3.90 -3.51 -11.07
N GLN A 93 -4.81 -3.19 -11.99
CA GLN A 93 -5.27 -1.81 -12.22
C GLN A 93 -5.86 -1.16 -10.97
N ALA A 94 -6.66 -1.91 -10.20
CA ALA A 94 -7.24 -1.39 -8.95
C ALA A 94 -6.17 -1.18 -7.88
N VAL A 95 -5.19 -2.09 -7.78
CA VAL A 95 -4.04 -1.94 -6.86
C VAL A 95 -3.25 -0.68 -7.21
N ASP A 96 -2.95 -0.46 -8.48
CA ASP A 96 -2.22 0.73 -8.94
C ASP A 96 -2.98 2.02 -8.61
N TYR A 97 -4.30 2.04 -8.85
CA TYR A 97 -5.14 3.20 -8.52
C TYR A 97 -5.20 3.50 -7.02
N ILE A 98 -5.32 2.47 -6.17
CA ILE A 98 -5.29 2.63 -4.71
C ILE A 98 -3.92 3.14 -4.27
N TRP A 99 -2.84 2.66 -4.89
CA TRP A 99 -1.47 3.13 -4.62
C TRP A 99 -1.32 4.62 -4.95
N GLU A 100 -1.84 5.08 -6.09
CA GLU A 100 -1.86 6.50 -6.44
C GLU A 100 -2.58 7.33 -5.36
N ARG A 101 -3.79 6.93 -4.94
CA ARG A 101 -4.54 7.64 -3.89
C ARG A 101 -3.80 7.66 -2.56
N LEU A 102 -3.10 6.58 -2.19
CA LEU A 102 -2.30 6.50 -0.98
C LEU A 102 -1.11 7.47 -1.02
N VAL A 103 -0.35 7.45 -2.12
CA VAL A 103 0.77 8.36 -2.35
C VAL A 103 0.28 9.80 -2.32
N ASP A 104 -0.85 10.10 -2.95
CA ASP A 104 -1.40 11.44 -2.97
C ASP A 104 -1.82 11.96 -1.58
N SER A 105 -2.33 11.07 -0.74
CA SER A 105 -2.85 11.42 0.59
C SER A 105 -1.75 11.58 1.64
N TYR A 106 -0.69 10.78 1.58
CA TYR A 106 0.27 10.66 2.70
C TYR A 106 1.72 10.99 2.36
N PHE A 107 2.11 11.05 1.08
CA PHE A 107 3.51 11.24 0.73
C PHE A 107 3.80 12.73 0.51
N SER A 108 4.90 13.21 1.12
CA SER A 108 5.40 14.56 0.89
C SER A 108 5.87 14.73 -0.56
N PRO A 109 5.97 15.97 -1.07
CA PRO A 109 6.52 16.22 -2.41
C PRO A 109 7.88 15.54 -2.63
N ALA A 110 8.78 15.64 -1.64
CA ALA A 110 10.10 15.00 -1.70
C ALA A 110 10.00 13.46 -1.78
N ALA A 111 9.04 12.85 -1.09
CA ALA A 111 8.83 11.40 -1.17
C ALA A 111 8.23 10.99 -2.53
N LYS A 112 7.37 11.83 -3.13
CA LYS A 112 6.85 11.62 -4.49
C LYS A 112 7.97 11.73 -5.53
N ASP A 113 8.86 12.72 -5.40
CA ASP A 113 10.03 12.88 -6.26
C ASP A 113 10.96 11.65 -6.18
N TYR A 114 11.22 11.17 -4.96
CA TYR A 114 11.97 9.94 -4.74
C TYR A 114 11.34 8.75 -5.47
N LEU A 115 10.01 8.56 -5.34
CA LEU A 115 9.30 7.45 -5.98
C LEU A 115 9.36 7.56 -7.51
N ALA A 116 9.20 8.76 -8.07
CA ALA A 116 9.25 9.00 -9.52
C ALA A 116 10.63 8.65 -10.10
N GLU A 117 11.70 8.92 -9.38
CA GLU A 117 13.06 8.55 -9.77
C GLU A 117 13.37 7.06 -9.52
N TRP A 118 12.87 6.49 -8.42
CA TRP A 118 13.13 5.11 -8.03
C TRP A 118 12.39 4.09 -8.89
N HIS A 119 11.13 4.35 -9.20
CA HIS A 119 10.25 3.41 -9.90
C HIS A 119 10.84 2.89 -11.23
N PRO A 120 11.31 3.74 -12.17
CA PRO A 120 11.92 3.26 -13.41
C PRO A 120 13.23 2.49 -13.17
N LEU A 121 14.02 2.87 -12.16
CA LEU A 121 15.24 2.13 -11.81
C LEU A 121 14.93 0.74 -11.29
N LYS A 122 13.93 0.62 -10.40
CA LYS A 122 13.46 -0.67 -9.90
C LYS A 122 12.97 -1.57 -11.03
N GLN A 123 12.22 -1.03 -11.99
CA GLN A 123 11.79 -1.78 -13.17
C GLN A 123 12.96 -2.23 -14.05
N ALA A 124 13.93 -1.34 -14.30
CA ALA A 124 15.12 -1.64 -15.07
C ALA A 124 15.97 -2.75 -14.41
N LEU A 125 16.12 -2.72 -13.10
CA LEU A 125 16.83 -3.74 -12.32
C LEU A 125 16.09 -5.09 -12.29
N ALA A 126 14.76 -5.08 -12.35
CA ALA A 126 13.94 -6.29 -12.42
C ALA A 126 13.87 -6.89 -13.83
N HIS A 127 14.35 -6.18 -14.85
CA HIS A 127 14.29 -6.65 -16.24
C HIS A 127 15.17 -7.88 -16.44
N LYS A 128 14.54 -8.95 -16.94
CA LYS A 128 15.23 -10.19 -17.33
C LYS A 128 15.46 -10.18 -18.84
N PRO A 129 16.72 -10.07 -19.31
CA PRO A 129 17.00 -10.06 -20.75
C PRO A 129 16.73 -11.42 -21.39
N PHE A 130 16.32 -11.39 -22.65
CA PHE A 130 16.27 -12.60 -23.48
C PHE A 130 17.68 -13.04 -23.93
N ASN A 131 18.55 -12.07 -24.24
CA ASN A 131 19.97 -12.31 -24.55
C ASN A 131 20.87 -11.42 -23.68
N PRO A 132 21.43 -11.93 -22.57
CA PRO A 132 22.29 -11.17 -21.65
C PRO A 132 23.61 -10.70 -22.27
N ASP A 133 24.09 -11.37 -23.32
CA ASP A 133 25.38 -11.07 -23.94
C ASP A 133 25.27 -10.08 -25.10
N SER A 134 24.06 -9.57 -25.38
CA SER A 134 23.86 -8.59 -26.43
C SER A 134 24.52 -7.25 -26.07
N PRO A 135 25.17 -6.56 -27.02
CA PRO A 135 25.76 -5.23 -26.79
C PRO A 135 24.73 -4.22 -26.26
N GLU A 136 23.49 -4.31 -26.73
CA GLU A 136 22.39 -3.42 -26.32
C GLU A 136 22.01 -3.64 -24.85
N TYR A 137 21.92 -4.89 -24.41
CA TYR A 137 21.62 -5.19 -23.01
C TYR A 137 22.77 -4.80 -22.09
N GLN A 138 24.03 -5.04 -22.50
CA GLN A 138 25.19 -4.61 -21.72
C GLN A 138 25.21 -3.08 -21.55
N ALA A 139 24.98 -2.32 -22.63
CA ALA A 139 24.88 -0.87 -22.57
C ALA A 139 23.71 -0.38 -21.68
N PHE A 140 22.54 -1.02 -21.80
CA PHE A 140 21.39 -0.74 -20.93
C PHE A 140 21.70 -1.01 -19.45
N HIS A 141 22.33 -2.14 -19.15
CA HIS A 141 22.70 -2.53 -17.80
C HIS A 141 23.72 -1.55 -17.21
N GLU A 142 24.78 -1.20 -17.95
CA GLU A 142 25.76 -0.19 -17.52
C GLU A 142 25.12 1.16 -17.23
N GLN A 143 24.20 1.61 -18.10
CA GLN A 143 23.47 2.85 -17.90
C GLN A 143 22.58 2.80 -16.65
N THR A 144 21.93 1.65 -16.41
CA THR A 144 21.10 1.43 -15.23
C THR A 144 21.93 1.49 -13.95
N ILE A 145 23.11 0.86 -13.92
CA ILE A 145 24.03 0.90 -12.78
C ILE A 145 24.56 2.31 -12.53
N LYS A 146 24.89 3.08 -13.58
CA LYS A 146 25.30 4.49 -13.44
C LYS A 146 24.20 5.34 -12.79
N LYS A 147 22.97 5.24 -13.29
CA LYS A 147 21.82 5.95 -12.70
C LYS A 147 21.55 5.51 -11.27
N LEU A 148 21.69 4.22 -10.95
CA LEU A 148 21.56 3.71 -9.58
C LEU A 148 22.62 4.32 -8.65
N ALA A 149 23.87 4.47 -9.12
CA ALA A 149 24.93 5.08 -8.33
C ALA A 149 24.66 6.57 -8.07
N GLU A 150 24.15 7.31 -9.05
CA GLU A 150 23.71 8.71 -8.89
C GLU A 150 22.53 8.81 -7.92
N PHE A 151 21.55 7.91 -8.04
CA PHE A 151 20.40 7.83 -7.16
C PHE A 151 20.80 7.58 -5.70
N LYS A 152 21.72 6.63 -5.44
CA LYS A 152 22.26 6.36 -4.11
C LYS A 152 23.00 7.56 -3.51
N LYS A 153 23.69 8.35 -4.33
CA LYS A 153 24.33 9.60 -3.87
C LYS A 153 23.32 10.68 -3.49
N LYS A 154 22.20 10.77 -4.23
CA LYS A 154 21.12 11.72 -3.94
C LYS A 154 20.33 11.35 -2.68
N TYR A 155 20.18 10.06 -2.40
CA TYR A 155 19.43 9.53 -1.26
C TYR A 155 20.28 8.65 -0.32
N PRO A 156 21.35 9.19 0.30
CA PRO A 156 22.36 8.39 1.01
C PRO A 156 21.84 7.74 2.30
N HIS A 157 20.72 8.21 2.83
CA HIS A 157 20.11 7.72 4.06
C HIS A 157 19.09 6.60 3.83
N LEU A 158 18.72 6.34 2.57
CA LEU A 158 17.77 5.29 2.22
C LEU A 158 18.54 4.03 1.83
N THR A 159 18.22 2.90 2.47
CA THR A 159 18.79 1.61 2.11
C THR A 159 18.09 1.13 0.83
N ILE A 160 18.84 1.01 -0.27
CA ILE A 160 18.36 0.70 -1.62
C ILE A 160 19.04 -0.56 -2.14
#